data_AF-A0A259MPG0-F1
#
_entry.id   AF-A0A259MPG0-F1
#
_cell.length_a   1.000
_cell.length_b   1.000
_cell.length_c   1.000
_cell.angle_alpha   90.00
_cell.angle_beta   90.00
_cell.angle_gamma   90.00
#
_symmetry.space_group_name_H-M   'P 1'
#
loop_
_entity.id
_entity.type
_entity.pdbx_description
1 polymer ?
#
loop_
_entity_poly.entity_id
_entity_poly.type
_entity_poly.pdbx_seq_one_letter_code
_entity_poly.pdbx_strand_id
1 'polypeptide(L)' 'MRRLKRDPLERAFLRGYQYGINGKSRELCPFTLPSVRQAWLNGWREGRGDNWDGLTGTAGIHRLNELHAVG' A
#
# COMPACT_ATOMS: atom_id res chain seq x y z
N MET A 1 -5.52 -22.63 -11.10
CA MET A 1 -4.40 -21.70 -10.81
C MET A 1 -4.01 -21.84 -9.34
N ARG A 2 -2.82 -22.36 -9.06
CA ARG A 2 -2.27 -22.46 -7.71
C ARG A 2 -1.71 -21.07 -7.36
N ARG A 3 -2.55 -20.18 -6.81
CA ARG A 3 -2.06 -18.87 -6.33
C ARG A 3 -1.16 -19.13 -5.12
N LEU A 4 0.14 -18.90 -5.27
CA LEU A 4 1.05 -18.81 -4.13
C LEU A 4 0.49 -17.73 -3.20
N LYS A 5 0.40 -18.04 -1.90
CA LYS A 5 -0.18 -17.12 -0.93
C LYS A 5 0.81 -15.94 -0.79
N ARG A 6 0.49 -14.78 -1.37
CA ARG A 6 1.30 -13.55 -1.24
C ARG A 6 1.70 -13.31 0.21
N ASP A 7 2.95 -12.89 0.40
CA ASP A 7 3.56 -12.63 1.70
C ASP A 7 2.65 -11.69 2.53
N PRO A 8 2.32 -12.04 3.80
CA PRO A 8 1.59 -11.16 4.70
C PRO A 8 2.13 -9.73 4.78
N LEU A 9 3.46 -9.54 4.74
CA LEU A 9 4.11 -8.23 4.78
C LEU A 9 3.83 -7.42 3.51
N GLU A 10 3.98 -8.06 2.35
CA GLU A 10 3.71 -7.45 1.05
C GLU A 10 2.23 -7.05 0.93
N ARG A 11 1.31 -7.92 1.37
CA ARG A 11 -0.12 -7.60 1.40
C ARG A 11 -0.42 -6.42 2.32
N ALA A 12 0.25 -6.35 3.48
CA ALA A 12 0.09 -5.25 4.40
C ALA A 12 0.60 -3.94 3.80
N PHE A 13 1.77 -3.96 3.16
CA PHE A 13 2.32 -2.82 2.45
C PHE A 13 1.36 -2.30 1.37
N LEU A 14 0.90 -3.16 0.46
CA LEU A 14 -0.05 -2.79 -0.61
C LEU A 14 -1.33 -2.17 -0.06
N ARG A 15 -1.87 -2.74 1.02
CA ARG A 15 -3.07 -2.21 1.68
C ARG A 15 -2.80 -0.85 2.33
N GLY A 16 -1.61 -0.66 2.91
CA GLY A 16 -1.17 0.62 3.45
C GLY A 16 -1.13 1.69 2.39
N TYR A 17 -0.47 1.39 1.26
CA TYR A 17 -0.36 2.28 0.11
C TYR A 17 -1.73 2.72 -0.41
N GLN A 18 -2.65 1.77 -0.60
CA GLN A 18 -4.02 2.10 -1.01
C GLN A 18 -4.75 3.04 -0.04
N TYR A 19 -4.44 2.98 1.25
CA TYR A 19 -5.04 3.89 2.22
C TYR A 19 -4.37 5.28 2.16
N GLY A 20 -3.04 5.31 2.00
CA GLY A 20 -2.27 6.53 1.85
C GLY A 20 -2.69 7.33 0.61
N ILE A 21 -2.80 6.67 -0.54
CA ILE A 21 -3.13 7.30 -1.83
C ILE A 21 -4.56 7.87 -1.86
N ASN A 22 -5.46 7.26 -1.08
CA ASN A 22 -6.84 7.73 -0.90
C ASN A 22 -6.98 8.77 0.23
N GLY A 23 -5.87 9.17 0.87
CA GLY A 23 -5.86 10.15 1.96
C GLY A 23 -6.52 9.69 3.25
N LYS A 24 -6.61 8.37 3.48
CA LYS A 24 -7.19 7.81 4.71
C LYS A 24 -6.22 7.96 5.89
N SER A 25 -6.74 7.99 7.11
CA SER A 25 -5.91 8.05 8.33
C SER A 25 -5.04 6.78 8.50
N ARG A 26 -3.83 6.97 9.02
CA ARG A 26 -2.88 5.92 9.40
C ARG A 26 -3.38 5.03 10.55
N GLU A 27 -4.33 5.54 11.33
CA GLU A 27 -4.92 4.83 12.48
C GLU A 27 -5.83 3.68 12.06
N LEU A 28 -6.30 3.68 10.80
CA LEU A 28 -7.13 2.61 10.23
C LEU A 28 -6.33 1.33 9.93
N CYS A 29 -5.07 1.23 10.38
CA CYS A 29 -4.26 0.03 10.25
C CYS A 29 -4.90 -1.13 11.03
N PRO A 30 -5.35 -2.22 10.36
CA PRO A 30 -6.01 -3.33 11.04
C PRO A 30 -5.03 -4.30 11.70
N PHE A 31 -3.72 -4.07 11.57
CA PHE A 31 -2.68 -5.01 11.99
C PHE A 31 -2.14 -4.66 13.38
N THR A 32 -2.10 -5.69 14.23
CA THR A 32 -1.54 -5.64 15.59
C THR A 32 -0.11 -6.17 15.66
N LEU A 33 0.24 -7.15 14.80
CA LEU A 33 1.59 -7.70 14.73
C LEU A 33 2.58 -6.61 14.28
N PRO A 34 3.65 -6.30 15.04
CA PRO A 34 4.52 -5.16 14.77
C PRO A 34 5.15 -5.14 13.38
N SER A 35 5.64 -6.28 12.88
CA SER A 35 6.27 -6.37 11.55
C SER A 35 5.28 -6.08 10.41
N VAL A 36 4.09 -6.66 10.48
CA VAL A 36 3.02 -6.45 9.50
C VAL A 36 2.46 -5.03 9.58
N ARG A 37 2.33 -4.49 10.79
CA ARG A 37 1.96 -3.09 11.02
C ARG A 37 3.00 -2.14 10.42
N GLN A 38 4.29 -2.38 10.63
CA GLN A 38 5.36 -1.59 10.03
C GLN A 38 5.30 -1.61 8.50
N ALA A 39 5.13 -2.79 7.89
CA ALA A 39 4.97 -2.91 6.44
C ALA A 39 3.77 -2.08 5.92
N TRP A 40 2.62 -2.14 6.60
CA TRP A 40 1.46 -1.30 6.29
C TRP A 40 1.74 0.19 6.42
N LEU A 41 2.41 0.62 7.50
CA LEU A 41 2.76 2.02 7.74
C LEU A 41 3.75 2.56 6.72
N ASN A 42 4.64 1.71 6.19
CA ASN A 42 5.56 2.06 5.12
C ASN A 42 4.80 2.32 3.82
N GLY A 43 3.93 1.38 3.42
CA GLY A 43 3.09 1.55 2.24
C GLY A 43 2.20 2.79 2.37
N TRP A 44 1.59 3.03 3.54
CA TRP A 44 0.77 4.22 3.79
C TRP A 44 1.54 5.53 3.60
N ARG A 45 2.80 5.60 4.05
CA ARG A 45 3.65 6.78 3.86
C ARG A 45 3.95 7.03 2.39
N GLU A 46 4.29 5.98 1.64
CA GLU A 46 4.53 6.09 0.19
C GLU A 46 3.28 6.54 -0.55
N GLY A 47 2.14 5.88 -0.32
CA GLY A 47 0.88 6.28 -0.93
C GLY A 47 0.44 7.69 -0.53
N ARG A 48 0.76 8.13 0.69
CA ARG A 48 0.44 9.49 1.14
C ARG A 48 1.33 10.55 0.47
N GLY A 49 2.61 10.23 0.24
CA GLY A 49 3.51 11.06 -0.57
C GLY A 49 2.96 11.21 -2.00
N ASP A 50 2.64 10.09 -2.64
CA ASP A 50 2.08 10.07 -4.00
C ASP A 50 0.73 10.83 -4.08
N ASN A 51 -0.08 10.79 -3.01
CA ASN A 51 -1.31 11.60 -2.92
C ASN A 51 -1.01 13.11 -2.89
N TRP A 52 0.01 13.53 -2.15
CA TRP A 52 0.43 14.93 -2.06
C TRP A 52 1.07 15.42 -3.36
N ASP A 53 1.81 14.55 -4.05
CA ASP A 53 2.41 14.84 -5.35
C ASP A 53 1.39 14.85 -6.50
N GLY A 54 0.12 14.55 -6.20
CA GLY A 54 -0.96 14.55 -7.18
C GLY A 54 -0.97 13.32 -8.10
N LEU A 55 -0.20 12.28 -7.77
CA LEU A 55 -0.13 10.99 -8.49
C LEU A 55 -1.37 10.11 -8.21
N THR A 56 -2.55 10.71 -8.29
CA THR A 56 -3.84 10.04 -8.10
C THR A 56 -4.56 9.87 -9.44
N GLY A 57 -5.40 8.84 -9.57
CA GLY A 57 -6.13 8.57 -10.81
C GLY A 57 -5.21 8.18 -11.98
N THR A 58 -5.38 8.80 -13.15
CA THR A 58 -4.62 8.48 -14.37
C THR A 58 -3.13 8.83 -14.26
N ALA A 59 -2.78 9.88 -13.52
CA ALA A 59 -1.39 10.30 -13.27
C ALA A 59 -0.60 9.25 -12.46
N GLY A 60 -1.27 8.42 -11.66
CA GLY A 60 -0.67 7.38 -10.83
C GLY A 60 -0.72 5.97 -11.41
N ILE A 61 -1.25 5.76 -12.62
CA ILE A 61 -1.46 4.40 -13.18
C ILE A 61 -0.14 3.62 -13.30
N HIS A 62 0.94 4.28 -13.71
CA HIS A 62 2.26 3.65 -13.80
C HIS A 62 2.73 3.12 -12.44
N ARG A 63 2.53 3.91 -11.38
CA ARG A 63 2.87 3.55 -10.00
C ARG A 63 2.02 2.40 -9.46
N LEU A 64 0.72 2.39 -9.78
CA LEU A 64 -0.20 1.30 -9.42
C LEU A 64 0.16 -0.02 -10.13
N ASN A 65 0.62 0.06 -11.38
CA ASN A 65 1.07 -1.10 -12.14
C ASN A 65 2.37 -1.68 -11.57
N GLU A 66 3.34 -0.83 -11.18
CA GLU A 66 4.56 -1.28 -10.50
C GLU A 66 4.23 -2.04 -9.21
N LEU A 67 3.34 -1.52 -8.37
CA LEU A 67 2.92 -2.17 -7.12
C LEU A 67 2.21 -3.50 -7.34
N HIS A 68 1.48 -3.65 -8.45
CA HIS A 68 0.80 -4.90 -8.79
C HIS A 68 1.71 -5.93 -9.49
N ALA A 69 2.77 -5.49 -10.15
CA ALA A 69 3.73 -6.34 -10.85
C ALA A 69 4.69 -7.09 -9.90
N VAL A 70 4.81 -6.65 -8.65
CA VAL A 70 5.73 -7.24 -7.65
C VAL A 70 5.12 -8.42 -6.88
N GLY A 71 3.86 -8.82 -7.15
CA GLY A 71 3.16 -9.85 -6.35
C GLY A 71 2.64 -11.07 -7.09
#